data_AF-A0A976HL93-F1
#
_entry.id   AF-A0A976HL93-F1
#
_cell.length_a   1.000
_cell.length_b   1.000
_cell.length_c   1.000
_cell.angle_alpha   90.00
_cell.angle_beta   90.00
_cell.angle_gamma   90.00
#
_symmetry.space_group_name_H-M   'P 1'
#
loop_
_entity.id
_entity.type
_entity.pdbx_description
1 polymer ?
#
loop_
_entity_poly.entity_id
_entity_poly.type
_entity_poly.pdbx_seq_one_letter_code
_entity_poly.pdbx_strand_id
1 'polypeptide(L)' 'MTETNTGPTNGRLALSFILITVTLDAIGIGLIFPVMPDLIQEVTGKPLSEAALWGGVLATSFAVM' A
#
# COMPACT_ATOMS: atom_id res chain seq x y z
N MET A 1 -38.32 -31.21 -2.48
CA MET A 1 -37.02 -31.30 -3.18
C MET A 1 -36.16 -30.20 -2.59
N THR A 2 -35.21 -30.56 -1.72
CA THR A 2 -34.46 -29.60 -0.89
C THR A 2 -33.02 -29.59 -1.38
N GLU A 3 -32.62 -28.58 -2.13
CA GLU A 3 -31.23 -28.41 -2.55
C GLU A 3 -30.45 -27.73 -1.41
N THR A 4 -29.69 -28.51 -0.64
CA THR A 4 -28.75 -27.97 0.34
C THR A 4 -27.46 -27.56 -0.38
N ASN A 5 -27.34 -26.27 -0.72
CA ASN A 5 -26.12 -25.69 -1.30
C ASN A 5 -25.01 -25.62 -0.24
N THR A 6 -24.22 -26.69 -0.10
CA THR A 6 -22.94 -26.65 0.63
C THR A 6 -21.81 -26.33 -0.34
N GLY A 7 -21.66 -25.05 -0.68
CA GLY A 7 -20.51 -24.56 -1.44
C GLY A 7 -19.21 -24.72 -0.62
N PRO A 8 -18.07 -25.03 -1.26
CA PRO A 8 -16.81 -25.25 -0.56
C PRO A 8 -16.40 -24.01 0.24
N THR A 9 -15.98 -24.21 1.49
CA THR A 9 -15.52 -23.15 2.40
C THR A 9 -14.12 -22.66 1.99
N ASN A 10 -14.04 -21.94 0.87
CA ASN A 10 -12.81 -21.36 0.32
C ASN A 10 -12.25 -20.19 1.15
N GLY A 11 -12.90 -19.84 2.27
CA GLY A 11 -12.51 -18.71 3.12
C GLY A 11 -11.08 -18.80 3.67
N ARG A 12 -10.55 -20.02 3.88
CA ARG A 12 -9.17 -20.21 4.37
C ARG A 12 -8.13 -19.84 3.30
N LEU A 13 -8.38 -20.19 2.04
CA LEU A 13 -7.53 -19.82 0.91
C LEU A 13 -7.64 -18.31 0.62
N ALA A 14 -8.85 -17.76 0.69
CA ALA A 14 -9.07 -16.32 0.53
C ALA A 14 -8.36 -15.49 1.63
N LEU A 15 -8.40 -15.95 2.88
CA LEU A 15 -7.70 -15.31 3.99
C LEU A 15 -6.18 -15.37 3.81
N SER A 16 -5.63 -16.53 3.42
CA SER A 16 -4.19 -16.65 3.12
C SER A 16 -3.77 -15.74 1.98
N PHE A 17 -4.58 -15.61 0.93
CA PHE A 17 -4.31 -14.70 -0.17
C PHE A 17 -4.26 -13.24 0.28
N ILE A 18 -5.29 -12.76 1.00
CA ILE A 18 -5.34 -11.39 1.51
C ILE A 18 -4.16 -11.11 2.44
N LEU A 19 -3.83 -12.05 3.34
CA LEU A 19 -2.69 -11.88 4.25
C LEU A 19 -1.37 -11.73 3.50
N ILE A 20 -1.13 -12.56 2.49
CA ILE A 20 0.10 -12.44 1.67
C ILE A 20 0.12 -11.10 0.93
N THR A 21 -0.98 -10.71 0.29
CA THR A 21 -1.07 -9.44 -0.44
C THR A 21 -0.82 -8.24 0.48
N VAL A 22 -1.50 -8.16 1.62
CA VAL A 22 -1.32 -7.05 2.58
C VAL A 22 0.07 -7.07 3.21
N THR A 23 0.66 -8.25 3.44
CA THR A 23 2.04 -8.35 3.93
C THR A 23 3.02 -7.79 2.90
N LEU A 24 2.88 -8.16 1.63
CA LEU A 24 3.73 -7.64 0.56
C LEU A 24 3.54 -6.12 0.37
N ASP A 25 2.31 -5.65 0.45
CA ASP A 25 1.97 -4.22 0.36
C ASP A 25 2.58 -3.40 1.50
N ALA A 26 2.43 -3.86 2.75
CA ALA A 26 3.01 -3.21 3.93
C ALA A 26 4.54 -3.19 3.89
N ILE A 27 5.19 -4.26 3.39
CA ILE A 27 6.64 -4.28 3.14
C ILE A 27 7.01 -3.24 2.08
N GLY A 28 6.26 -3.16 0.98
CA GLY A 28 6.48 -2.18 -0.08
C GLY A 28 6.43 -0.74 0.44
N ILE A 29 5.36 -0.37 1.14
CA ILE A 29 5.23 0.96 1.75
C ILE A 29 6.33 1.19 2.80
N GLY A 30 6.63 0.17 3.63
CA GLY A 30 7.67 0.25 4.66
C GLY A 30 9.09 0.46 4.10
N LEU A 31 9.36 -0.01 2.88
CA LEU A 31 10.65 0.18 2.21
C LEU A 31 10.70 1.48 1.40
N ILE A 32 9.61 1.84 0.71
CA ILE A 32 9.57 3.01 -0.19
C ILE A 32 9.44 4.31 0.62
N PHE A 33 8.53 4.37 1.59
CA PHE A 33 8.22 5.61 2.30
C PHE A 33 9.44 6.29 2.97
N PRO A 34 10.40 5.55 3.58
CA PRO A 34 11.60 6.15 4.15
C PRO A 34 12.58 6.74 3.12
N VAL A 35 12.64 6.19 1.90
CA VAL A 35 13.60 6.62 0.86
C VAL A 35 13.02 7.70 -0.07
N MET A 36 11.70 7.85 -0.11
CA MET A 36 11.01 8.87 -0.91
C MET A 36 11.51 10.31 -0.67
N PRO A 37 11.79 10.78 0.56
CA PRO A 37 12.27 12.14 0.77
C PRO A 37 13.60 12.42 0.07
N ASP A 38 14.52 11.47 0.08
CA ASP A 38 15.83 11.59 -0.57
C ASP A 38 15.68 11.59 -2.08
N LEU A 39 14.83 10.71 -2.64
CA LEU A 39 14.53 10.67 -4.06
C LEU A 39 13.89 11.98 -4.55
N ILE A 40 12.99 12.57 -3.77
CA ILE A 40 12.37 13.87 -4.11
C ILE A 40 13.43 14.97 -4.11
N GLN A 41 14.35 14.99 -3.14
CA GLN A 41 15.45 15.96 -3.09
C GLN A 41 16.38 15.80 -4.30
N GLU A 42 16.76 14.59 -4.67
CA GLU A 42 17.62 14.32 -5.84
C GLU A 42 17.00 14.78 -7.15
N VAL A 43 15.70 14.56 -7.34
CA VAL A 43 14.99 14.93 -8.57
C VAL A 43 14.69 16.42 -8.65
N THR A 44 14.36 17.06 -7.51
CA THR A 44 13.93 18.47 -7.48
C THR A 44 15.06 19.46 -7.19
N GLY A 45 16.18 18.99 -6.62
CA GLY A 45 17.27 19.83 -6.11
C GLY A 45 16.88 20.69 -4.91
N LYS A 46 15.75 20.42 -4.27
CA LYS A 46 15.18 21.21 -3.17
C LYS A 46 15.57 20.64 -1.80
N PRO A 47 15.53 21.45 -0.73
CA PRO A 47 15.84 20.96 0.62
C PRO A 47 14.76 20.00 1.15
N LEU A 48 15.14 19.16 2.13
CA LEU A 48 14.28 18.16 2.78
C LEU A 48 12.93 18.72 3.27
N SER A 49 12.89 19.96 3.74
CA SER A 49 11.65 20.61 4.21
C SER A 49 10.61 20.71 3.09
N GLU A 50 11.03 21.06 1.87
CA GLU A 50 10.13 21.12 0.71
C GLU A 50 9.81 19.72 0.20
N ALA A 51 10.78 18.79 0.23
CA ALA A 51 10.56 17.40 -0.16
C ALA A 51 9.49 16.72 0.71
N ALA A 52 9.50 16.97 2.03
CA ALA A 52 8.48 16.48 2.95
C ALA A 52 7.09 17.05 2.64
N LEU A 53 7.02 18.32 2.23
CA LEU A 53 5.76 18.95 1.81
C LEU A 53 5.19 18.28 0.55
N TRP A 54 6.03 18.05 -0.46
CA TRP A 54 5.64 17.32 -1.68
C TRP A 54 5.23 15.88 -1.38
N GLY A 55 5.97 15.17 -0.53
CA GLY A 55 5.60 13.83 -0.07
C GLY A 55 4.23 13.79 0.60
N GLY A 56 3.93 14.78 1.45
CA GLY A 56 2.62 14.92 2.09
C GLY A 56 1.48 15.18 1.09
N VAL A 57 1.68 16.08 0.12
CA VAL A 57 0.68 16.35 -0.93
C VAL A 57 0.40 15.09 -1.76
N LEU A 58 1.45 14.38 -2.17
CA LEU A 58 1.32 13.14 -2.93
C LEU A 58 0.55 12.07 -2.13
N ALA A 59 0.90 11.85 -0.87
CA ALA A 59 0.19 10.91 0.00
C ALA A 59 -1.29 11.28 0.18
N THR A 60 -1.59 12.57 0.35
CA THR A 60 -2.97 13.05 0.49
C THR A 60 -3.76 12.85 -0.81
N SER A 61 -3.15 13.11 -1.97
CA SER A 61 -3.80 12.85 -3.27
C SER A 61 -4.09 11.37 -3.51
N PHE A 62 -3.18 10.49 -3.09
CA PHE A 62 -3.39 9.04 -3.17
C PHE A 62 -4.53 8.58 -2.25
N ALA A 63 -4.61 9.12 -1.04
CA ALA A 63 -5.67 8.76 -0.09
C ALA A 63 -7.07 9.25 -0.52
N VAL A 64 -7.16 10.26 -1.40
CA VAL A 64 -8.42 10.77 -1.94
C VAL A 64 -8.95 9.95 -3.12
N MET A 65 -8.05 9.28 -3.86
CA MET A 65 -8.38 8.47 -5.03
C MET A 65 -9.09 7.17 -4.63
#